data_AF-A0A969LAJ5-F1
#
_entry.id   AF-A0A969LAJ5-F1
#
_cell.length_a   1.000
_cell.length_b   1.000
_cell.length_c   1.000
_cell.angle_alpha   90.00
_cell.angle_beta   90.00
_cell.angle_gamma   90.00
#
_symmetry.space_group_name_H-M   'P 1'
#
loop_
_entity.id
_entity.type
_entity.pdbx_description
1 polymer ?
#
loop_
_entity_poly.entity_id
_entity_poly.type
_entity_poly.pdbx_seq_one_letter_code
_entity_poly.pdbx_strand_id
1 'polypeptide(L)'
;MQSEGGLSIESTDYQSFLDIISLPEDRQLFQTLTVIEDDLIIESEIGRIYREAYEDRKDVELVKTELKPDEKDFKLADTHHGNDKLKRFWKKIRKSEYIISCVNSISWDSYTRTLVGKKEANGQVEIFLYWEDEGFGMKLQTTGRNLKETEKIAEILQKEYDN
;
A
#
# COMPACT_ATOMS: atom_id res chain seq x y z
N MET A 1 17.34 -19.21 -12.02
CA MET A 1 16.36 -18.21 -11.55
C MET A 1 15.22 -18.31 -12.54
N GLN A 2 14.12 -18.96 -12.16
CA GLN A 2 13.04 -19.33 -13.09
C GLN A 2 12.24 -18.06 -13.46
N SER A 3 12.26 -17.68 -14.74
CA SER A 3 11.33 -16.72 -15.31
C SER A 3 10.03 -17.45 -15.65
N GLU A 4 9.11 -17.52 -14.68
CA GLU A 4 7.71 -17.77 -15.05
C GLU A 4 7.18 -16.52 -15.79
N GLY A 5 6.88 -16.61 -17.08
CA GLY A 5 6.02 -15.63 -17.76
C GLY A 5 6.57 -14.88 -18.99
N GLY A 6 7.17 -15.57 -19.96
CA GLY A 6 7.40 -14.99 -21.29
C GLY A 6 6.14 -15.01 -22.17
N LEU A 7 5.96 -14.03 -23.05
CA LEU A 7 4.87 -13.99 -24.03
C LEU A 7 5.37 -14.54 -25.38
N SER A 8 4.69 -15.53 -25.96
CA SER A 8 5.09 -16.06 -27.28
C SER A 8 4.95 -15.02 -28.40
N ILE A 9 5.91 -14.97 -29.33
CA ILE A 9 5.84 -14.14 -30.55
C ILE A 9 4.68 -14.55 -31.48
N GLU A 10 4.17 -15.78 -31.35
CA GLU A 10 3.03 -16.28 -32.11
C GLU A 10 1.69 -15.99 -31.42
N SER A 11 1.72 -15.38 -30.22
CA SER A 11 0.50 -15.07 -29.48
C SER A 11 -0.30 -13.96 -30.18
N THR A 12 -1.63 -14.09 -30.15
CA THR A 12 -2.55 -13.05 -30.62
C THR A 12 -2.33 -11.72 -29.90
N ASP A 13 -1.96 -11.78 -28.62
CA ASP A 13 -1.70 -10.60 -27.81
C ASP A 13 -0.48 -9.83 -28.32
N TYR A 14 0.62 -10.53 -28.68
CA TYR A 14 1.80 -9.90 -29.25
C TYR A 14 1.53 -9.29 -30.62
N GLN A 15 0.84 -10.04 -31.49
CA GLN A 15 0.51 -9.54 -32.83
C GLN A 15 -0.39 -8.29 -32.76
N SER A 16 -1.42 -8.33 -31.91
CA SER A 16 -2.30 -7.18 -31.67
C SER A 16 -1.54 -5.99 -31.08
N PHE A 17 -0.56 -6.24 -30.23
CA PHE A 17 0.28 -5.20 -29.66
C PHE A 17 1.17 -4.53 -30.73
N LEU A 18 1.77 -5.29 -31.65
CA LEU A 18 2.58 -4.72 -32.74
C LEU A 18 1.78 -3.80 -33.67
N ASP A 19 0.49 -4.08 -33.86
CA ASP A 19 -0.41 -3.23 -34.65
C ASP A 19 -0.63 -1.85 -34.01
N ILE A 20 -0.50 -1.75 -32.67
CA ILE A 20 -0.63 -0.49 -31.93
C ILE A 20 0.64 0.36 -32.04
N ILE A 21 1.82 -0.28 -32.18
CA ILE A 21 3.11 0.42 -32.24
C ILE A 21 3.42 0.90 -33.66
N SER A 22 2.69 1.92 -34.11
CA SER A 22 2.83 2.45 -35.46
C SER A 22 4.06 3.34 -35.67
N LEU A 23 4.63 3.91 -34.61
CA LEU A 23 5.77 4.83 -34.71
C LEU A 23 7.13 4.09 -34.62
N PRO A 24 8.12 4.43 -35.47
CA PRO A 24 9.44 3.81 -35.43
C PRO A 24 10.16 3.94 -34.08
N GLU A 25 10.03 5.08 -33.41
CA GLU A 25 10.65 5.35 -32.12
C GLU A 25 10.09 4.44 -31.02
N ASP A 26 8.77 4.19 -31.04
CA ASP A 26 8.12 3.32 -30.07
C ASP A 26 8.55 1.85 -30.27
N ARG A 27 8.78 1.43 -31.52
CA ARG A 27 9.33 0.09 -31.81
C ARG A 27 10.76 -0.06 -31.30
N GLN A 28 11.59 0.97 -31.46
CA GLN A 28 12.95 0.97 -30.96
C GLN A 28 12.99 0.93 -29.42
N LEU A 29 12.09 1.68 -28.77
CA LEU A 29 11.91 1.60 -27.32
C LEU A 29 11.49 0.19 -26.89
N PHE A 30 10.48 -0.40 -27.56
CA PHE A 30 10.02 -1.76 -27.26
C PHE A 30 11.15 -2.80 -27.37
N GLN A 31 11.96 -2.73 -28.44
CA GLN A 31 13.14 -3.58 -28.62
C GLN A 31 14.23 -3.37 -27.54
N THR A 32 14.27 -2.19 -26.92
CA THR A 32 15.20 -1.91 -25.81
C THR A 32 14.69 -2.54 -24.50
N LEU A 33 13.37 -2.54 -24.29
CA LEU A 33 12.73 -3.02 -23.07
C LEU A 33 12.50 -4.54 -23.06
N THR A 34 12.68 -5.22 -24.18
CA THR A 34 12.39 -6.66 -24.33
C THR A 34 13.54 -7.43 -24.97
N VAL A 35 13.60 -8.74 -24.72
CA VAL A 35 14.51 -9.70 -25.38
C VAL A 35 13.67 -10.86 -25.89
N ILE A 36 14.09 -11.47 -27.01
CA ILE A 36 13.47 -12.70 -27.54
C ILE A 36 14.41 -13.87 -27.28
N GLU A 37 13.94 -14.86 -26.53
CA GLU A 37 14.62 -16.13 -26.26
C GLU A 37 13.65 -17.28 -26.54
N ASP A 38 14.04 -18.25 -27.39
CA ASP A 38 13.21 -19.41 -27.73
C ASP A 38 11.75 -19.07 -28.10
N ASP A 39 11.57 -18.07 -28.98
CA ASP A 39 10.25 -17.55 -29.42
C ASP A 39 9.39 -16.93 -28.30
N LEU A 40 9.98 -16.68 -27.12
CA LEU A 40 9.37 -15.98 -26.00
C LEU A 40 9.94 -14.57 -25.88
N ILE A 41 9.05 -13.61 -25.76
CA ILE A 41 9.35 -12.23 -25.40
C ILE A 41 9.41 -12.17 -23.89
N ILE A 42 10.58 -11.81 -23.40
CA ILE A 42 10.85 -11.60 -21.99
C ILE A 42 11.28 -10.14 -21.76
N GLU A 43 11.14 -9.70 -20.53
CA GLU A 43 11.62 -8.38 -20.11
C GLU A 43 13.16 -8.34 -20.16
N SER A 44 13.72 -7.27 -20.75
CA SER A 44 15.15 -7.01 -20.69
C SER A 44 15.55 -6.44 -19.33
N GLU A 45 16.85 -6.46 -18.99
CA GLU A 45 17.32 -5.80 -17.77
C GLU A 45 16.99 -4.29 -17.74
N ILE A 46 17.06 -3.63 -18.90
CA ILE A 46 16.64 -2.23 -19.03
C ILE A 46 15.12 -2.10 -18.87
N GLY A 47 14.35 -3.05 -19.41
CA GLY A 47 12.91 -3.15 -19.22
C GLY A 47 12.54 -3.20 -17.73
N ARG A 48 13.22 -4.06 -16.97
CA ARG A 48 13.02 -4.21 -15.52
C ARG A 48 13.33 -2.91 -14.79
N ILE A 49 14.47 -2.29 -15.05
CA ILE A 49 14.87 -1.01 -14.42
C ILE A 49 13.86 0.09 -14.76
N TYR A 50 13.41 0.16 -16.01
CA TYR A 50 12.41 1.14 -16.44
C TYR A 50 11.07 0.91 -15.74
N ARG A 51 10.61 -0.33 -15.64
CA ARG A 51 9.38 -0.71 -14.94
C ARG A 51 9.45 -0.31 -13.47
N GLU A 52 10.52 -0.67 -12.78
CA GLU A 52 10.75 -0.30 -11.37
C GLU A 52 10.71 1.22 -11.20
N ALA A 53 11.42 1.97 -12.04
CA ALA A 53 11.41 3.43 -11.99
C ALA A 53 10.03 4.05 -12.32
N TYR A 54 9.28 3.44 -13.25
CA TYR A 54 7.93 3.86 -13.58
C TYR A 54 6.96 3.61 -12.42
N GLU A 55 6.99 2.42 -11.82
CA GLU A 55 6.15 2.05 -10.68
C GLU A 55 6.45 2.92 -9.45
N ASP A 56 7.71 3.28 -9.23
CA ASP A 56 8.12 4.21 -8.17
C ASP A 56 7.58 5.62 -8.38
N ARG A 57 7.55 6.10 -9.63
CA ARG A 57 7.06 7.45 -9.97
C ARG A 57 5.55 7.53 -10.18
N LYS A 58 4.90 6.41 -10.43
CA LYS A 58 3.46 6.35 -10.65
C LYS A 58 2.73 6.84 -9.41
N ASP A 59 1.79 7.77 -9.62
CA ASP A 59 0.90 8.26 -8.57
C ASP A 59 0.16 7.09 -7.93
N VAL A 60 0.11 7.12 -6.60
CA VAL A 60 -0.53 6.08 -5.81
C VAL A 60 -2.03 6.37 -5.77
N GLU A 61 -2.79 5.61 -6.54
CA GLU A 61 -4.25 5.66 -6.47
C GLU A 61 -4.74 4.90 -5.23
N LEU A 62 -5.15 5.65 -4.21
CA LEU A 62 -5.66 5.09 -2.96
C LEU A 62 -7.14 4.73 -3.10
N VAL A 63 -7.44 3.46 -2.86
CA VAL A 63 -8.83 2.96 -2.83
C VAL A 63 -9.46 3.32 -1.49
N LYS A 64 -10.68 3.85 -1.54
CA LYS A 64 -11.50 4.13 -0.35
C LYS A 64 -12.32 2.90 0.04
N THR A 65 -12.60 2.75 1.33
CA THR A 65 -13.53 1.73 1.82
C THR A 65 -14.97 2.18 1.61
N GLU A 66 -15.85 1.23 1.31
CA GLU A 66 -17.30 1.46 1.29
C GLU A 66 -17.94 1.32 2.69
N LEU A 67 -17.18 0.82 3.67
CA LEU A 67 -17.65 0.64 5.04
C LEU A 67 -17.96 1.98 5.70
N LYS A 68 -19.18 2.12 6.22
CA LYS A 68 -19.56 3.26 7.04
C LYS A 68 -18.79 3.24 8.36
N PRO A 69 -18.56 4.39 9.01
CA PRO A 69 -17.80 4.46 10.27
C PRO A 69 -18.31 3.55 11.40
N ASP A 70 -19.61 3.23 11.42
CA ASP A 70 -20.24 2.35 12.41
C ASP A 70 -20.19 0.87 12.05
N GLU A 71 -19.86 0.53 10.81
CA GLU A 71 -19.73 -0.86 10.31
C GLU A 71 -18.29 -1.39 10.50
N LYS A 72 -17.36 -0.52 10.88
CA LYS A 72 -15.94 -0.87 11.04
C LYS A 72 -15.70 -1.58 12.36
N ASP A 73 -15.15 -2.79 12.26
CA ASP A 73 -14.81 -3.61 13.42
C ASP A 73 -13.81 -2.90 14.34
N PHE A 74 -14.03 -3.05 15.64
CA PHE A 74 -13.19 -2.50 16.68
C PHE A 74 -12.85 -3.54 17.73
N LYS A 75 -11.63 -4.08 17.66
CA LYS A 75 -11.12 -5.06 18.61
C LYS A 75 -9.97 -4.46 19.42
N LEU A 76 -10.02 -4.64 20.74
CA LEU A 76 -8.95 -4.33 21.69
C LEU A 76 -8.66 -5.60 22.50
N ALA A 77 -7.47 -5.69 23.08
CA ALA A 77 -7.19 -6.74 24.05
C ALA A 77 -7.96 -6.47 25.36
N ASP A 78 -8.53 -7.52 25.94
CA ASP A 78 -9.48 -7.42 27.06
C ASP A 78 -8.87 -6.82 28.35
N THR A 79 -7.55 -6.90 28.54
CA THR A 79 -6.89 -6.65 29.83
C THR A 79 -5.98 -5.42 29.85
N HIS A 80 -6.01 -4.56 28.82
CA HIS A 80 -5.07 -3.45 28.70
C HIS A 80 -5.62 -2.14 29.31
N HIS A 81 -4.82 -1.52 30.19
CA HIS A 81 -5.04 -0.13 30.61
C HIS A 81 -4.99 0.79 29.38
N GLY A 82 -5.84 1.83 29.36
CA GLY A 82 -5.91 2.78 28.23
C GLY A 82 -6.97 2.49 27.16
N ASN A 83 -7.70 1.37 27.26
CA ASN A 83 -8.77 1.03 26.33
C ASN A 83 -9.82 2.14 26.15
N ASP A 84 -10.15 2.90 27.20
CA ASP A 84 -11.12 4.00 27.09
C ASP A 84 -10.58 5.18 26.26
N LYS A 85 -9.27 5.44 26.33
CA LYS A 85 -8.59 6.46 25.52
C LYS A 85 -8.55 6.04 24.05
N LEU A 86 -8.20 4.76 23.79
CA LEU A 86 -8.24 4.17 22.45
C LEU A 86 -9.66 4.17 21.87
N LYS A 87 -10.69 3.80 22.64
CA LYS A 87 -12.10 3.88 22.23
C LYS A 87 -12.52 5.29 21.84
N ARG A 88 -12.12 6.29 22.63
CA ARG A 88 -12.43 7.70 22.35
C ARG A 88 -11.78 8.16 21.05
N PHE A 89 -10.52 7.79 20.83
CA PHE A 89 -9.82 8.14 19.60
C PHE A 89 -10.38 7.38 18.38
N TRP A 90 -10.71 6.09 18.53
CA TRP A 90 -11.38 5.27 17.51
C TRP A 90 -12.64 5.94 16.95
N LYS A 91 -13.49 6.51 17.82
CA LYS A 91 -14.70 7.24 17.39
C LYS A 91 -14.42 8.38 16.39
N LYS A 92 -13.22 8.96 16.43
CA LYS A 92 -12.74 9.98 15.49
C LYS A 92 -12.13 9.32 14.26
N ILE A 93 -11.09 8.52 14.44
CA ILE A 93 -10.25 8.03 13.34
C ILE A 93 -10.97 7.04 12.41
N ARG A 94 -11.97 6.30 12.91
CA ARG A 94 -12.80 5.39 12.09
C ARG A 94 -13.58 6.09 10.97
N LYS A 95 -13.70 7.42 11.00
CA LYS A 95 -14.33 8.21 9.94
C LYS A 95 -13.47 8.32 8.68
N SER A 96 -12.17 8.06 8.77
CA SER A 96 -11.29 8.03 7.60
C SER A 96 -11.79 7.05 6.55
N GLU A 97 -11.82 7.47 5.28
CA GLU A 97 -12.22 6.64 4.15
C GLU A 97 -11.20 5.54 3.81
N TYR A 98 -10.05 5.49 4.51
CA TYR A 98 -8.98 4.52 4.25
C TYR A 98 -8.83 3.46 5.35
N ILE A 99 -9.61 3.54 6.44
CA ILE A 99 -9.55 2.58 7.54
C ILE A 99 -10.66 1.55 7.40
N ILE A 100 -10.32 0.27 7.51
CA ILE A 100 -11.24 -0.88 7.49
C ILE A 100 -11.63 -1.29 8.90
N SER A 101 -10.66 -1.42 9.81
CA SER A 101 -10.91 -1.87 11.19
C SER A 101 -9.77 -1.56 12.15
N CYS A 102 -10.02 -1.70 13.45
CA CYS A 102 -8.98 -1.83 14.47
C CYS A 102 -8.79 -3.32 14.78
N VAL A 103 -7.58 -3.83 14.50
CA VAL A 103 -7.23 -5.25 14.61
C VAL A 103 -7.03 -5.64 16.07
N ASN A 104 -6.22 -4.85 16.80
CA ASN A 104 -6.06 -4.98 18.25
C ASN A 104 -5.50 -3.69 18.87
N SER A 105 -5.45 -3.64 20.20
CA SER A 105 -4.51 -2.78 20.92
C SER A 105 -3.11 -3.39 20.92
N ILE A 106 -2.08 -2.56 20.85
CA ILE A 106 -0.68 -2.98 20.97
C ILE A 106 -0.08 -2.47 22.29
N SER A 107 1.12 -2.94 22.63
CA SER A 107 1.87 -2.44 23.79
C SER A 107 2.05 -0.92 23.69
N TRP A 108 2.01 -0.25 24.83
CA TRP A 108 2.25 1.18 24.89
C TRP A 108 3.72 1.49 24.62
N ASP A 109 3.99 2.67 24.07
CA ASP A 109 5.33 3.21 23.86
C ASP A 109 5.40 4.65 24.39
N SER A 110 5.86 4.80 25.62
CA SER A 110 6.02 6.12 26.27
C SER A 110 7.09 7.00 25.61
N TYR A 111 7.93 6.44 24.75
CA TYR A 111 8.97 7.17 24.03
C TYR A 111 8.52 7.64 22.65
N THR A 112 7.40 7.13 22.13
CA THR A 112 6.86 7.58 20.85
C THR A 112 6.52 9.07 20.89
N ARG A 113 6.75 9.76 19.77
CA ARG A 113 6.51 11.20 19.61
C ARG A 113 5.69 11.50 18.35
N THR A 114 5.14 10.46 17.73
CA THR A 114 4.36 10.57 16.49
C THR A 114 3.10 9.73 16.62
N LEU A 115 2.02 10.21 16.00
CA LEU A 115 0.79 9.42 15.88
C LEU A 115 1.01 8.10 15.14
N VAL A 116 1.72 8.11 14.02
CA VAL A 116 1.94 6.91 13.19
C VAL A 116 3.26 6.24 13.56
N GLY A 117 3.20 4.91 13.73
CA GLY A 117 4.35 4.04 13.94
C GLY A 117 4.67 3.16 12.73
N LYS A 118 4.80 1.84 12.97
CA LYS A 118 5.15 0.87 11.93
C LYS A 118 4.06 0.78 10.85
N LYS A 119 4.50 0.60 9.61
CA LYS A 119 3.69 0.41 8.40
C LYS A 119 4.07 -0.92 7.78
N GLU A 120 3.09 -1.74 7.44
CA GLU A 120 3.30 -3.08 6.89
C GLU A 120 2.71 -3.18 5.48
N ALA A 121 3.34 -3.95 4.60
CA ALA A 121 2.92 -4.07 3.19
C ALA A 121 1.51 -4.65 3.00
N ASN A 122 0.92 -5.24 4.04
CA ASN A 122 -0.43 -5.81 4.07
C ASN A 122 -1.51 -4.78 4.47
N GLY A 123 -1.19 -3.48 4.50
CA GLY A 123 -2.14 -2.43 4.86
C GLY A 123 -2.27 -2.17 6.36
N GLN A 124 -1.46 -2.79 7.21
CA GLN A 124 -1.50 -2.52 8.66
C GLN A 124 -0.65 -1.30 9.04
N VAL A 125 -1.21 -0.46 9.90
CA VAL A 125 -0.56 0.74 10.43
C VAL A 125 -0.73 0.77 11.94
N GLU A 126 0.38 1.00 12.66
CA GLU A 126 0.34 1.26 14.10
C GLU A 126 0.05 2.73 14.37
N ILE A 127 -0.83 2.98 15.34
CA ILE A 127 -1.23 4.31 15.78
C ILE A 127 -0.98 4.43 17.28
N PHE A 128 -0.29 5.49 17.71
CA PHE A 128 0.06 5.78 19.09
C PHE A 128 -0.51 7.11 19.55
N LEU A 129 -1.18 7.12 20.70
CA LEU A 129 -1.64 8.33 21.36
C LEU A 129 -0.48 8.93 22.18
N TYR A 130 0.55 9.47 21.51
CA TYR A 130 1.80 9.93 22.15
C TYR A 130 1.61 11.11 23.13
N TRP A 131 0.48 11.82 23.04
CA TRP A 131 0.08 12.86 24.00
C TRP A 131 -0.50 12.31 25.30
N GLU A 132 -0.76 11.00 25.38
CA GLU A 132 -1.07 10.33 26.63
C GLU A 132 0.25 9.86 27.26
N ASP A 133 0.46 10.12 28.56
CA ASP A 133 1.75 9.86 29.25
C ASP A 133 2.31 8.44 29.05
N GLU A 134 1.41 7.45 28.92
CA GLU A 134 1.78 6.04 28.73
C GLU A 134 2.08 5.69 27.25
N GLY A 135 1.57 6.46 26.28
CA GLY A 135 1.77 6.21 24.86
C GLY A 135 0.97 5.01 24.32
N PHE A 136 -0.33 4.95 24.60
CA PHE A 136 -1.18 3.82 24.19
C PHE A 136 -1.23 3.63 22.68
N GLY A 137 -1.12 2.38 22.22
CA GLY A 137 -1.14 2.04 20.81
C GLY A 137 -2.30 1.15 20.38
N MET A 138 -2.68 1.25 19.11
CA MET A 138 -3.52 0.27 18.43
C MET A 138 -3.05 0.03 17.00
N LYS A 139 -3.38 -1.15 16.47
CA LYS A 139 -3.06 -1.55 15.11
C LYS A 139 -4.32 -1.47 14.25
N LEU A 140 -4.24 -0.69 13.18
CA LEU A 140 -5.34 -0.49 12.24
C LEU A 140 -5.11 -1.29 10.96
N GLN A 141 -6.18 -1.85 10.40
CA GLN A 141 -6.21 -2.34 9.04
C GLN A 141 -6.71 -1.21 8.13
N THR A 142 -5.94 -0.92 7.08
CA THR A 142 -6.29 0.07 6.05
C THR A 142 -6.61 -0.60 4.72
N THR A 143 -7.01 0.22 3.74
CA THR A 143 -7.21 -0.20 2.34
C THR A 143 -5.91 -0.39 1.56
N GLY A 144 -4.74 -0.15 2.16
CA GLY A 144 -3.44 -0.30 1.49
C GLY A 144 -3.17 -1.74 1.07
N ARG A 145 -2.86 -1.96 -0.20
CA ARG A 145 -2.58 -3.29 -0.79
C ARG A 145 -1.09 -3.62 -0.86
N ASN A 146 -0.24 -2.62 -0.67
CA ASN A 146 1.21 -2.71 -0.68
C ASN A 146 1.80 -1.65 0.27
N LEU A 147 3.12 -1.66 0.45
CA LEU A 147 3.80 -0.73 1.37
C LEU A 147 3.62 0.73 0.96
N LYS A 148 3.78 1.04 -0.34
CA LYS A 148 3.67 2.41 -0.87
C LYS A 148 2.30 3.03 -0.61
N GLU A 149 1.23 2.27 -0.83
CA GLU A 149 -0.14 2.67 -0.49
C GLU A 149 -0.33 2.84 1.02
N THR A 150 0.19 1.90 1.81
CA THR A 150 0.09 1.94 3.27
C THR A 150 0.80 3.17 3.84
N GLU A 151 1.96 3.53 3.30
CA GLU A 151 2.70 4.75 3.66
C GLU A 151 1.93 6.01 3.33
N LYS A 152 1.30 6.09 2.15
CA LYS A 152 0.48 7.23 1.76
C LYS A 152 -0.77 7.38 2.64
N ILE A 153 -1.43 6.27 2.98
CA ILE A 153 -2.55 6.30 3.93
C ILE A 153 -2.07 6.76 5.30
N ALA A 154 -0.94 6.23 5.79
CA ALA A 154 -0.31 6.66 7.02
C ALA A 154 -0.03 8.18 7.04
N GLU A 155 0.52 8.75 5.97
CA GLU A 155 0.73 10.20 5.84
C GLU A 155 -0.57 10.99 5.96
N ILE A 156 -1.66 10.50 5.34
CA ILE A 156 -2.99 11.12 5.45
C ILE A 156 -3.49 11.05 6.90
N LEU A 157 -3.40 9.87 7.55
CA LEU A 157 -3.82 9.69 8.93
C LEU A 157 -3.01 10.56 9.90
N GLN A 158 -1.70 10.67 9.68
CA GLN A 158 -0.85 11.59 10.42
C GLN A 158 -1.39 13.02 10.23
N LYS A 159 -1.49 13.51 9.01
CA LYS A 159 -1.90 14.89 8.72
C LYS A 159 -3.30 15.24 9.25
N GLU A 160 -4.25 14.29 9.24
CA GLU A 160 -5.63 14.53 9.64
C GLU A 160 -5.88 14.42 11.15
N TYR A 161 -5.11 13.59 11.85
CA TYR A 161 -5.40 13.21 13.25
C TYR A 161 -4.26 13.50 14.23
N ASP A 162 -3.07 13.86 13.75
CA ASP A 162 -1.94 14.36 14.54
C ASP A 162 -2.15 15.86 14.77
N ASN A 163 -2.31 16.28 16.04
CA ASN A 163 -2.57 17.67 16.41
C ASN A 163 -1.27 18.45 16.60
#